data_AF-L1IL20-F1
#
_entry.id   AF-L1IL20-F1
#
_cell.length_a   1.000
_cell.length_b   1.000
_cell.length_c   1.000
_cell.angle_alpha   90.00
_cell.angle_beta   90.00
_cell.angle_gamma   90.00
#
_symmetry.space_group_name_H-M   'P 1'
#
loop_
_entity.id
_entity.type
_entity.pdbx_description
1 polymer ?
#
loop_
_entity_poly.entity_id
_entity_poly.type
_entity_poly.pdbx_seq_one_letter_code
_entity_poly.pdbx_strand_id
1 'polypeptide(L)'
;MATREEHGYDTHKLFLAGFYGGRESHKLFLAGFSREWKGSHKLFLGAKKYTAMHVILNMFLLHHNAHSAFSLCKLKVVCKELNQCIEECNVWSRCRFTRREYGGKTCRSCNRKPLASNAFGLCGKCIEGRTISATECKRQWNLNDNDLSNLTVSWLYIRRYRKSCRFFYLPEVTEFVLIKHGGTTRLQEFLTKKEQRILRLRDTKRNKAEAVRQRTEDLVQRLSQEGLLMQHSTEACDMYINNKMDDIEAAVGMVRAAKEKEDRERSARQDRKEMLVQRLAERGLALRDDSAVCSDYISGKRNDIDEVVTTMMQMNYFFTRTKYKRIMNRLITEFKQEIRDTHGYMPYDEYHELMEEEIPRLSERAKRMAVKGRTDVPEYCSRFC
;
A
#
# COMPACT_ATOMS: atom_id res chain seq x y z
N MET A 1 -38.16 -30.44 -59.97
CA MET A 1 -38.35 -29.63 -58.74
C MET A 1 -38.07 -30.55 -57.58
N ALA A 2 -36.84 -30.49 -57.05
CA ALA A 2 -36.31 -31.43 -56.07
C ALA A 2 -35.96 -30.68 -54.78
N THR A 3 -36.50 -31.20 -53.68
CA THR A 3 -36.30 -30.77 -52.29
C THR A 3 -34.90 -31.16 -51.82
N ARG A 4 -34.23 -30.26 -51.09
CA ARG A 4 -32.90 -30.47 -50.52
C ARG A 4 -33.04 -30.68 -49.01
N GLU A 5 -32.74 -31.90 -48.57
CA GLU A 5 -32.54 -32.27 -47.17
C GLU A 5 -31.11 -31.87 -46.74
N GLU A 6 -30.96 -31.29 -45.56
CA GLU A 6 -29.66 -31.11 -44.91
C GLU A 6 -29.66 -31.86 -43.57
N HIS A 7 -28.86 -32.93 -43.52
CA HIS A 7 -28.41 -33.59 -42.30
C HIS A 7 -27.15 -32.89 -41.76
N GLY A 8 -27.11 -32.75 -40.43
CA GLY A 8 -26.10 -31.98 -39.71
C GLY A 8 -24.79 -32.70 -39.41
N TYR A 9 -23.92 -32.00 -38.68
CA TYR A 9 -22.83 -32.60 -37.92
C TYR A 9 -22.62 -31.85 -36.60
N ASP A 10 -22.71 -32.63 -35.53
CA ASP A 10 -22.40 -32.33 -34.14
C ASP A 10 -20.90 -32.49 -33.91
N THR A 11 -20.22 -31.46 -33.41
CA THR A 11 -18.80 -31.53 -33.02
C THR A 11 -18.64 -30.80 -31.70
N HIS A 12 -18.30 -31.53 -30.64
CA HIS A 12 -17.25 -31.19 -29.67
C HIS A 12 -17.17 -32.26 -28.56
N LYS A 13 -16.23 -33.19 -28.72
CA LYS A 13 -15.65 -33.98 -27.63
C LYS A 13 -14.12 -34.00 -27.78
N LEU A 14 -13.46 -33.87 -26.62
CA LEU A 14 -12.11 -34.33 -26.28
C LEU A 14 -10.91 -33.59 -26.88
N PHE A 15 -10.17 -32.87 -26.02
CA PHE A 15 -8.70 -32.93 -26.01
C PHE A 15 -8.18 -32.70 -24.58
N LEU A 16 -7.65 -33.77 -23.98
CA LEU A 16 -6.67 -33.76 -22.89
C LEU A 16 -5.42 -34.44 -23.45
N ALA A 17 -4.28 -33.73 -23.44
CA ALA A 17 -2.96 -34.21 -23.02
C ALA A 17 -1.79 -33.49 -23.75
N GLY A 18 -0.95 -32.84 -22.95
CA GLY A 18 0.51 -32.95 -23.01
C GLY A 18 1.27 -32.04 -23.97
N PHE A 19 2.11 -31.14 -23.42
CA PHE A 19 3.52 -31.00 -23.82
C PHE A 19 4.33 -30.30 -22.72
N TYR A 20 5.43 -30.95 -22.32
CA TYR A 20 6.54 -30.39 -21.54
C TYR A 20 7.53 -29.73 -22.51
N GLY A 21 8.14 -28.60 -22.09
CA GLY A 21 9.47 -28.17 -22.52
C GLY A 21 9.54 -26.89 -23.36
N GLY A 22 10.26 -25.88 -22.85
CA GLY A 22 10.73 -24.74 -23.66
C GLY A 22 10.96 -23.46 -22.86
N ARG A 23 12.23 -23.02 -22.79
CA ARG A 23 12.71 -21.81 -22.11
C ARG A 23 12.42 -20.52 -22.91
N GLU A 24 12.44 -19.39 -22.19
CA GLU A 24 12.69 -18.00 -22.64
C GLU A 24 11.58 -17.41 -23.56
N SER A 25 11.00 -16.23 -23.34
CA SER A 25 11.52 -14.98 -22.80
C SER A 25 10.39 -13.93 -22.65
N HIS A 26 10.56 -13.04 -21.66
CA HIS A 26 10.18 -11.62 -21.66
C HIS A 26 8.72 -11.14 -21.41
N LYS A 27 8.64 -10.33 -20.33
CA LYS A 27 7.96 -9.02 -20.15
C LYS A 27 6.58 -8.93 -19.46
N LEU A 28 6.61 -8.10 -18.39
CA LEU A 28 5.55 -7.28 -17.77
C LEU A 28 4.52 -8.07 -16.93
N PHE A 29 4.08 -7.67 -15.73
CA PHE A 29 3.53 -6.38 -15.34
C PHE A 29 3.57 -6.21 -13.80
N LEU A 30 3.78 -4.98 -13.34
CA LEU A 30 3.62 -4.54 -11.95
C LEU A 30 2.13 -4.30 -11.62
N ALA A 31 1.63 -4.92 -10.55
CA ALA A 31 0.50 -4.48 -9.72
C ALA A 31 0.32 -5.54 -8.61
N GLY A 32 -0.01 -5.30 -7.36
CA GLY A 32 -0.20 -4.10 -6.56
C GLY A 32 -0.42 -4.62 -5.14
N PHE A 33 0.39 -4.18 -4.18
CA PHE A 33 0.16 -4.48 -2.76
C PHE A 33 0.28 -3.18 -1.98
N SER A 34 -0.87 -2.54 -1.80
CA SER A 34 -1.09 -1.43 -0.88
C SER A 34 -2.56 -1.49 -0.45
N ARG A 35 -2.81 -2.07 0.73
CA ARG A 35 -3.97 -1.82 1.59
C ARG A 35 -3.53 -2.21 3.01
N GLU A 36 -3.18 -1.19 3.80
CA GLU A 36 -4.01 -0.61 4.87
C GLU A 36 -4.12 -1.51 6.09
N TRP A 37 -3.33 -1.16 7.12
CA TRP A 37 -3.54 -1.58 8.50
C TRP A 37 -3.90 -0.31 9.29
N LYS A 38 -5.19 -0.09 9.51
CA LYS A 38 -5.71 0.88 10.48
C LYS A 38 -6.05 0.14 11.77
N GLY A 39 -5.59 0.68 12.89
CA GLY A 39 -6.22 0.48 14.19
C GLY A 39 -5.32 -0.14 15.26
N SER A 40 -4.61 0.70 16.02
CA SER A 40 -4.84 0.88 17.46
C SER A 40 -3.81 1.84 18.07
N HIS A 41 -4.26 3.07 18.34
CA HIS A 41 -3.60 4.02 19.24
C HIS A 41 -4.11 3.79 20.66
N LYS A 42 -3.22 3.46 21.60
CA LYS A 42 -3.19 4.01 22.97
C LYS A 42 -1.94 3.52 23.70
N LEU A 43 -1.32 4.43 24.45
CA LEU A 43 -0.24 4.26 25.44
C LEU A 43 1.22 4.33 24.91
N PHE A 44 1.82 5.53 24.85
CA PHE A 44 2.66 6.09 25.94
C PHE A 44 3.32 7.41 25.49
N LEU A 45 3.22 8.42 26.36
CA LEU A 45 3.91 9.71 26.26
C LEU A 45 5.41 9.53 26.45
N GLY A 46 6.24 10.06 25.55
CA GLY A 46 7.68 10.14 25.82
C GLY A 46 8.64 10.37 24.64
N ALA A 47 8.40 11.34 23.75
CA ALA A 47 9.44 11.82 22.82
C ALA A 47 9.08 13.18 22.16
N LYS A 48 9.16 14.29 22.91
CA LYS A 48 8.99 15.65 22.34
C LYS A 48 10.29 16.47 22.20
N LYS A 49 11.47 15.88 22.40
CA LYS A 49 12.76 16.59 22.25
C LYS A 49 13.53 16.31 20.97
N TYR A 50 13.23 15.23 20.24
CA TYR A 50 13.99 14.84 19.04
C TYR A 50 13.49 15.44 17.72
N THR A 51 12.22 15.83 17.65
CA THR A 51 11.63 16.40 16.41
C THR A 51 11.98 17.88 16.19
N ALA A 52 12.15 18.66 17.26
CA ALA A 52 12.56 20.06 17.14
C ALA A 52 13.99 20.20 16.58
N MET A 53 14.89 19.27 16.93
CA MET A 53 16.29 19.31 16.49
C MET A 53 16.44 18.94 15.01
N HIS A 54 15.60 18.03 14.49
CA HIS A 54 15.58 17.66 13.07
C HIS A 54 14.99 18.74 12.15
N VAL A 55 14.02 19.52 12.64
CA VAL A 55 13.44 20.64 11.87
C VAL A 55 14.43 21.81 11.78
N ILE A 56 15.16 22.11 12.86
CA ILE A 56 16.18 23.16 12.86
C ILE A 56 17.38 22.77 11.97
N LEU A 57 17.81 21.50 11.97
CA LEU A 57 18.90 21.05 11.11
C LEU A 57 18.54 21.08 9.61
N ASN A 58 17.29 20.76 9.26
CA ASN A 58 16.84 20.81 7.87
C ASN A 58 16.57 22.24 7.37
N MET A 59 16.14 23.17 8.23
CA MET A 59 16.07 24.59 7.86
C MET A 59 17.47 25.20 7.64
N PHE A 60 18.47 24.77 8.40
CA PHE A 60 19.85 25.25 8.22
C PHE A 60 20.53 24.72 6.96
N LEU A 61 20.22 23.50 6.53
CA LEU A 61 20.82 22.88 5.34
C LEU A 61 20.19 23.35 4.01
N LEU A 62 19.00 23.95 4.02
CA LEU A 62 18.33 24.47 2.82
C LEU A 62 18.68 25.93 2.49
N HIS A 63 19.33 26.67 3.39
CA HIS A 63 19.61 28.11 3.18
C HIS A 63 21.03 28.46 2.70
N HIS A 64 21.93 27.48 2.55
CA HIS A 64 23.29 27.72 2.06
C HIS A 64 23.52 27.17 0.64
N ASN A 65 22.80 27.75 -0.33
CA ASN A 65 23.17 27.75 -1.74
C ASN A 65 22.58 29.01 -2.41
N ALA A 66 23.11 30.18 -2.06
CA ALA A 66 22.95 31.39 -2.86
C ALA A 66 24.08 32.36 -2.55
N HIS A 67 24.84 32.71 -3.58
CA HIS A 67 25.83 33.79 -3.58
C HIS A 67 25.15 35.14 -3.27
N SER A 68 25.66 35.90 -2.30
CA SER A 68 25.97 37.32 -2.46
C SER A 68 26.64 37.86 -1.18
N ALA A 69 27.71 38.62 -1.41
CA ALA A 69 28.49 39.26 -0.38
C ALA A 69 27.74 40.48 0.18
N PHE A 70 27.47 40.53 1.50
CA PHE A 70 27.25 41.79 2.22
C PHE A 70 27.49 41.63 3.74
N SER A 71 28.32 42.54 4.27
CA SER A 71 28.61 42.90 5.67
C SER A 71 28.93 41.80 6.70
N LEU A 72 30.23 41.57 6.90
CA LEU A 72 30.83 41.03 8.12
C LEU A 72 30.82 42.09 9.24
N CYS A 73 29.84 42.06 10.15
CA CYS A 73 30.04 42.52 11.53
C CYS A 73 28.86 42.16 12.45
N LYS A 74 28.73 40.87 12.83
CA LYS A 74 28.08 40.36 14.07
C LYS A 74 27.78 38.85 13.92
N LEU A 75 28.81 38.02 13.97
CA LEU A 75 28.64 36.56 14.08
C LEU A 75 29.89 35.93 14.72
N LYS A 76 30.26 36.40 15.91
CA LYS A 76 31.34 35.79 16.72
C LYS A 76 30.86 34.65 17.62
N VAL A 77 29.55 34.36 17.68
CA VAL A 77 28.99 33.37 18.61
C VAL A 77 28.74 32.00 17.96
N VAL A 78 28.58 31.91 16.64
CA VAL A 78 28.25 30.63 15.94
C VAL A 78 29.50 29.81 15.54
N CYS A 79 30.70 30.40 15.57
CA CYS A 79 31.93 29.68 15.19
C CYS A 79 32.44 28.66 16.22
N LYS A 80 31.97 28.68 17.48
CA LYS A 80 32.42 27.69 18.48
C LYS A 80 31.72 26.34 18.31
N GLU A 81 30.42 26.34 18.03
CA GLU A 81 29.65 25.10 17.86
C GLU A 81 29.92 24.43 16.50
N LEU A 82 30.19 25.22 15.44
CA LEU A 82 30.55 24.65 14.14
C LEU A 82 31.91 23.96 14.15
N ASN A 83 32.89 24.50 14.88
CA ASN A 83 34.19 23.84 15.05
C ASN A 83 34.09 22.57 15.90
N GLN A 84 33.19 22.51 16.87
CA GLN A 84 32.91 21.30 17.65
C GLN A 84 32.27 20.21 16.77
N CYS A 85 31.34 20.56 15.87
CA CYS A 85 30.79 19.64 14.87
C CYS A 85 31.82 19.19 13.82
N ILE A 86 32.75 20.05 13.39
CA ILE A 86 33.83 19.67 12.45
C ILE A 86 34.86 18.76 13.14
N GLU A 87 35.13 18.94 14.43
CA GLU A 87 35.95 18.00 15.19
C GLU A 87 35.24 16.65 15.39
N GLU A 88 33.94 16.62 15.69
CA GLU A 88 33.17 15.38 15.81
C GLU A 88 33.01 14.65 14.46
N CYS A 89 32.90 15.38 13.35
CA CYS A 89 32.88 14.79 12.01
C CYS A 89 34.28 14.31 11.57
N ASN A 90 35.35 14.98 12.01
CA ASN A 90 36.73 14.50 11.84
C ASN A 90 37.09 13.29 12.72
N VAL A 91 36.34 13.02 13.79
CA VAL A 91 36.44 11.75 14.55
C VAL A 91 35.91 10.57 13.72
N TRP A 92 34.93 10.77 12.85
CA TRP A 92 34.43 9.72 11.95
C TRP A 92 35.28 9.52 10.70
N SER A 93 35.84 10.58 10.11
CA SER A 93 36.74 10.48 8.95
C SER A 93 38.19 10.11 9.32
N ARG A 94 38.56 10.22 10.61
CA ARG A 94 39.77 9.61 11.20
C ARG A 94 39.50 8.32 11.96
N CYS A 95 38.48 7.56 11.55
CA CYS A 95 38.52 6.10 11.74
C CYS A 95 39.61 5.51 10.81
N ARG A 96 40.87 5.93 11.03
CA ARG A 96 42.02 5.10 10.67
C ARG A 96 41.70 3.78 11.34
N PHE A 97 41.51 2.73 10.53
CA PHE A 97 41.87 1.39 10.93
C PHE A 97 43.30 1.51 11.47
N THR A 98 43.44 1.78 12.77
CA THR A 98 44.67 1.52 13.48
C THR A 98 44.91 0.05 13.18
N ARG A 99 45.89 -0.23 12.32
CA ARG A 99 46.52 -1.55 12.26
C ARG A 99 46.96 -1.80 13.68
N ARG A 100 46.08 -2.37 14.51
CA ARG A 100 46.51 -3.05 15.72
C ARG A 100 47.55 -4.01 15.20
N GLU A 101 48.78 -3.83 15.67
CA GLU A 101 49.82 -4.82 15.47
C GLU A 101 49.28 -6.11 16.09
N TYR A 102 48.63 -6.93 15.26
CA TYR A 102 48.24 -8.27 15.62
C TYR A 102 49.55 -9.04 15.70
N GLY A 103 50.25 -8.89 16.83
CA GLY A 103 51.45 -9.66 17.16
C GLY A 103 51.21 -11.10 16.78
N GLY A 104 52.10 -11.65 15.94
CA GLY A 104 51.79 -12.72 14.99
C GLY A 104 51.23 -14.01 15.59
N LYS A 105 49.93 -14.03 15.88
CA LYS A 105 49.22 -15.22 16.33
C LYS A 105 49.12 -16.19 15.16
N THR A 106 49.67 -17.38 15.34
CA THR A 106 49.48 -18.51 14.43
C THR A 106 48.02 -18.96 14.47
N CYS A 107 47.52 -19.52 13.36
CA CYS A 107 46.18 -20.08 13.28
C CYS A 107 46.02 -21.21 14.29
N ARG A 108 45.00 -21.14 15.18
CA ARG A 108 44.77 -22.17 16.21
C ARG A 108 44.55 -23.59 15.67
N SER A 109 44.09 -23.71 14.41
CA SER A 109 43.79 -25.02 13.80
C SER A 109 44.95 -25.61 12.99
N CYS A 110 45.82 -24.80 12.38
CA CYS A 110 46.86 -25.30 11.47
C CYS A 110 48.25 -24.70 11.71
N ASN A 111 48.41 -23.89 12.75
CA ASN A 111 49.63 -23.19 13.16
C ASN A 111 50.28 -22.29 12.08
N ARG A 112 49.64 -22.06 10.93
CA ARG A 112 50.12 -21.12 9.91
C ARG A 112 49.81 -19.69 10.32
N LYS A 113 50.70 -18.74 10.01
CA LYS A 113 50.44 -17.30 10.20
C LYS A 113 49.28 -16.86 9.27
N PRO A 114 48.15 -16.38 9.79
CA PRO A 114 47.03 -15.94 8.97
C PRO A 114 47.35 -14.61 8.30
N LEU A 115 46.86 -14.42 7.06
CA LEU A 115 47.00 -13.16 6.32
C LEU A 115 46.24 -12.00 6.98
N ALA A 116 45.14 -12.31 7.67
CA ALA A 116 44.35 -11.39 8.46
C ALA A 116 43.82 -12.11 9.70
N SER A 117 43.88 -11.46 10.86
CA SER A 117 43.24 -11.95 12.07
C SER A 117 41.72 -11.81 11.96
N ASN A 118 40.98 -12.88 12.23
CA ASN A 118 39.54 -12.82 12.48
C ASN A 118 39.25 -13.01 13.97
N ALA A 119 38.00 -12.78 14.38
CA ALA A 119 37.55 -12.95 15.76
C ALA A 119 37.82 -14.35 16.34
N PHE A 120 37.92 -15.37 15.49
CA PHE A 120 38.11 -16.77 15.88
C PHE A 120 39.59 -17.19 16.02
N GLY A 121 40.54 -16.37 15.56
CA GLY A 121 41.96 -16.74 15.54
C GLY A 121 42.31 -17.86 14.54
N LEU A 122 41.56 -17.96 13.44
CA LEU A 122 41.76 -18.98 12.39
C LEU A 122 42.20 -18.32 11.07
N CYS A 123 42.97 -19.02 10.24
CA CYS A 123 43.26 -18.53 8.89
C CYS A 123 42.05 -18.70 7.95
N GLY A 124 42.01 -17.94 6.85
CA GLY A 124 40.91 -17.95 5.86
C GLY A 124 40.51 -19.36 5.39
N LYS A 125 41.51 -20.22 5.13
CA LYS A 125 41.25 -21.61 4.71
C LYS A 125 40.63 -22.49 5.81
N CYS A 126 40.95 -22.25 7.07
CA CYS A 126 40.42 -23.03 8.19
C CYS A 126 39.02 -22.58 8.62
N ILE A 127 38.62 -21.34 8.29
CA ILE A 127 37.30 -20.80 8.61
C ILE A 127 36.29 -21.03 7.48
N GLU A 128 36.76 -21.14 6.24
CA GLU A 128 35.93 -21.39 5.07
C GLU A 128 35.09 -22.67 5.25
N GLY A 129 33.76 -22.54 5.09
CA GLY A 129 32.81 -23.64 5.32
C GLY A 129 32.58 -24.03 6.78
N ARG A 130 33.26 -23.41 7.75
CA ARG A 130 33.14 -23.71 9.19
C ARG A 130 32.49 -22.61 10.01
N THR A 131 31.80 -21.68 9.34
CA THR A 131 31.01 -20.64 10.01
C THR A 131 29.53 -20.85 9.75
N ILE A 132 28.71 -20.54 10.75
CA ILE A 132 27.27 -20.63 10.66
C ILE A 132 26.61 -19.34 11.14
N SER A 133 25.55 -18.91 10.46
CA SER A 133 24.84 -17.67 10.81
C SER A 133 24.01 -17.86 12.07
N ALA A 134 23.77 -16.76 12.82
CA ALA A 134 22.88 -16.77 13.98
C ALA A 134 21.51 -17.39 13.68
N THR A 135 20.89 -17.00 12.57
CA THR A 135 19.58 -17.52 12.13
C THR A 135 19.62 -19.03 11.96
N GLU A 136 20.72 -19.54 11.40
CA GLU A 136 20.89 -20.96 11.17
C GLU A 136 21.15 -21.72 12.47
N CYS A 137 21.92 -21.15 13.41
CA CYS A 137 22.07 -21.72 14.75
C CYS A 137 20.74 -21.88 15.48
N LYS A 138 19.91 -20.82 15.45
CA LYS A 138 18.55 -20.85 16.03
C LYS A 138 17.68 -21.88 15.31
N ARG A 139 17.74 -21.91 13.98
CA ARG A 139 16.92 -22.80 13.14
C ARG A 139 17.30 -24.27 13.27
N GLN A 140 18.58 -24.63 13.31
CA GLN A 140 19.03 -26.02 13.37
C GLN A 140 18.95 -26.56 14.79
N TRP A 141 19.54 -25.87 15.77
CA TRP A 141 19.72 -26.39 17.13
C TRP A 141 18.81 -25.75 18.18
N ASN A 142 17.89 -24.86 17.79
CA ASN A 142 16.98 -24.19 18.73
C ASN A 142 17.72 -23.44 19.85
N LEU A 143 18.84 -22.80 19.48
CA LEU A 143 19.55 -21.87 20.36
C LEU A 143 18.76 -20.56 20.47
N ASN A 144 18.70 -19.97 21.66
CA ASN A 144 18.15 -18.63 21.90
C ASN A 144 19.28 -17.57 21.86
N ASP A 145 18.95 -16.29 22.01
CA ASP A 145 19.98 -15.25 21.98
C ASP A 145 20.95 -15.30 23.17
N ASN A 146 20.52 -15.80 24.33
CA ASN A 146 21.37 -15.96 25.52
C ASN A 146 22.40 -17.10 25.33
N ASP A 147 22.02 -18.18 24.66
CA ASP A 147 22.94 -19.24 24.28
C ASP A 147 24.03 -18.68 23.36
N LEU A 148 23.61 -17.89 22.36
CA LEU A 148 24.50 -17.31 21.36
C LEU A 148 25.41 -16.21 21.92
N SER A 149 25.03 -15.52 23.00
CA SER A 149 25.90 -14.52 23.64
C SER A 149 27.11 -15.14 24.35
N ASN A 150 27.05 -16.43 24.66
CA ASN A 150 28.16 -17.16 25.28
C ASN A 150 29.20 -17.67 24.27
N LEU A 151 28.96 -17.47 22.97
CA LEU A 151 29.82 -17.98 21.89
C LEU A 151 30.61 -16.84 21.23
N THR A 152 31.77 -17.19 20.69
CA THR A 152 32.58 -16.25 19.91
C THR A 152 31.82 -15.79 18.66
N VAL A 153 31.66 -14.48 18.49
CA VAL A 153 30.90 -13.88 17.38
C VAL A 153 31.82 -13.15 16.40
N SER A 154 31.57 -13.36 15.10
CA SER A 154 32.11 -12.53 14.02
C SER A 154 30.98 -11.79 13.32
N TRP A 155 31.18 -10.50 13.08
CA TRP A 155 30.23 -9.65 12.38
C TRP A 155 30.64 -9.49 10.93
N LEU A 156 29.73 -9.82 10.01
CA LEU A 156 29.94 -9.66 8.58
C LEU A 156 28.82 -8.80 7.98
N TYR A 157 29.20 -7.72 7.29
CA TYR A 157 28.25 -6.89 6.58
C TYR A 157 27.88 -7.51 5.23
N ILE A 158 26.61 -7.89 5.04
CA ILE A 158 26.13 -8.47 3.78
C ILE A 158 25.54 -7.36 2.92
N ARG A 159 26.31 -6.92 1.91
CA ARG A 159 25.95 -5.80 1.02
C ARG A 159 24.58 -5.96 0.35
N ARG A 160 24.19 -7.19 -0.04
CA ARG A 160 22.88 -7.48 -0.66
C ARG A 160 21.71 -7.07 0.23
N TYR A 161 21.82 -7.23 1.55
CA TYR A 161 20.76 -6.91 2.50
C TYR A 161 20.97 -5.59 3.23
N ARG A 162 22.11 -4.92 2.99
CA ARG A 162 22.57 -3.73 3.72
C ARG A 162 22.51 -3.89 5.24
N LYS A 163 22.79 -5.10 5.73
CA LYS A 163 22.70 -5.47 7.15
C LYS A 163 23.94 -6.24 7.61
N SER A 164 24.35 -5.98 8.85
CA SER A 164 25.38 -6.76 9.54
C SER A 164 24.77 -8.03 10.10
N CYS A 165 25.42 -9.16 9.86
CA CYS A 165 24.98 -10.48 10.31
C CYS A 165 26.02 -11.08 11.27
N ARG A 166 25.53 -11.81 12.28
CA ARG A 166 26.35 -12.55 13.25
C ARG A 166 26.65 -13.95 12.71
N PHE A 167 27.92 -14.33 12.74
CA PHE A 167 28.42 -15.66 12.40
C PHE A 167 29.18 -16.25 13.59
N PHE A 168 29.04 -17.56 13.75
CA PHE A 168 29.65 -18.35 14.83
C PHE A 168 30.52 -19.45 14.23
N TYR A 169 31.52 -19.91 15.00
CA TYR A 169 32.37 -21.02 14.60
C TYR A 169 31.64 -22.35 14.83
N LEU A 170 31.44 -23.12 13.76
CA LEU A 170 30.59 -24.31 13.78
C LEU A 170 31.04 -25.36 14.81
N PRO A 171 32.33 -25.70 14.96
CA PRO A 171 32.76 -26.65 15.99
C PRO A 171 32.44 -26.21 17.43
N GLU A 172 32.62 -24.92 17.75
CA GLU A 172 32.31 -24.35 19.06
C GLU A 172 30.79 -24.40 19.33
N VAL A 173 29.97 -24.09 18.32
CA VAL A 173 28.51 -24.23 18.40
C VAL A 173 28.12 -25.69 18.63
N THR A 174 28.71 -26.64 17.90
CA THR A 174 28.39 -28.07 18.03
C THR A 174 28.72 -28.59 19.43
N GLU A 175 29.88 -28.24 19.96
CA GLU A 175 30.28 -28.59 21.33
C GLU A 175 29.31 -28.01 22.36
N PHE A 176 28.98 -26.72 22.24
CA PHE A 176 28.00 -26.05 23.10
C PHE A 176 26.63 -26.74 23.05
N VAL A 177 26.16 -27.12 21.86
CA VAL A 177 24.89 -27.83 21.66
C VAL A 177 24.92 -29.20 22.33
N LEU A 178 26.02 -29.95 22.22
CA LEU A 178 26.17 -31.24 22.91
C LEU A 178 26.10 -31.09 24.42
N ILE A 179 26.76 -30.07 24.99
CA ILE A 179 26.69 -29.75 26.41
C ILE A 179 25.25 -29.41 26.81
N LYS A 180 24.61 -28.48 26.08
CA LYS A 180 23.25 -28.01 26.35
C LYS A 180 22.21 -29.14 26.35
N HIS A 181 22.34 -30.10 25.43
CA HIS A 181 21.40 -31.21 25.29
C HIS A 181 21.79 -32.45 26.09
N GLY A 182 22.94 -32.47 26.76
CA GLY A 182 23.40 -33.61 27.56
C GLY A 182 23.87 -34.79 26.71
N GLY A 183 24.57 -34.52 25.61
CA GLY A 183 25.19 -35.52 24.73
C GLY A 183 24.47 -35.74 23.39
N THR A 184 25.06 -36.61 22.58
CA THR A 184 24.61 -36.91 21.20
C THR A 184 23.24 -37.58 21.15
N THR A 185 22.97 -38.53 22.03
CA THR A 185 21.70 -39.29 22.06
C THR A 185 20.50 -38.36 22.31
N ARG A 186 20.57 -37.54 23.36
CA ARG A 186 19.51 -36.58 23.70
C ARG A 186 19.33 -35.49 22.63
N LEU A 187 20.43 -35.07 22.00
CA LEU A 187 20.37 -34.15 20.86
C LEU A 187 19.61 -34.79 19.67
N GLN A 188 19.91 -36.04 19.33
CA GLN A 188 19.20 -36.75 18.25
C GLN A 188 17.70 -36.91 18.56
N GLU A 189 17.34 -37.32 19.78
CA GLU A 189 15.93 -37.38 20.18
C GLU A 189 15.22 -36.03 20.05
N PHE A 190 15.89 -34.94 20.44
CA PHE A 190 15.36 -33.58 20.29
C PHE A 190 15.15 -33.20 18.82
N LEU A 191 16.13 -33.49 17.94
CA LEU A 191 16.03 -33.21 16.51
C LEU A 191 14.88 -34.01 15.86
N THR A 192 14.74 -35.29 16.18
CA THR A 192 13.63 -36.14 15.71
C THR A 192 12.27 -35.60 16.16
N LYS A 193 12.12 -35.22 17.44
CA LYS A 193 10.86 -34.62 17.95
C LYS A 193 10.54 -33.30 17.26
N LYS A 194 11.56 -32.48 16.98
CA LYS A 194 11.41 -31.21 16.25
C LYS A 194 10.98 -31.44 14.81
N GLU A 195 11.57 -32.41 14.12
CA GLU A 195 11.20 -32.78 12.75
C GLU A 195 9.76 -33.29 12.69
N GLN A 196 9.36 -34.18 13.60
CA GLN A 196 7.97 -34.64 13.73
C GLN A 196 6.99 -33.47 13.96
N ARG A 197 7.35 -32.49 14.81
CA ARG A 197 6.53 -31.29 15.00
C ARG A 197 6.41 -30.46 13.72
N ILE A 198 7.50 -30.28 12.97
CA ILE A 198 7.48 -29.56 11.70
C ILE A 198 6.56 -30.27 10.70
N LEU A 199 6.65 -31.60 10.61
CA LEU A 199 5.79 -32.41 9.74
C LEU A 199 4.31 -32.23 10.10
N ARG A 200 3.94 -32.37 11.39
CA ARG A 200 2.56 -32.13 11.86
C ARG A 200 2.04 -30.74 11.52
N LEU A 201 2.89 -29.71 11.65
CA LEU A 201 2.51 -28.33 11.30
C LEU A 201 2.31 -28.15 9.79
N ARG A 202 3.13 -28.81 8.96
CA ARG A 202 2.97 -28.83 7.50
C ARG A 202 1.68 -29.53 7.11
N ASP A 203 1.39 -30.68 7.69
CA ASP A 203 0.16 -31.43 7.44
C ASP A 203 -1.06 -30.63 7.89
N THR A 204 -1.02 -30.00 9.07
CA THR A 204 -2.10 -29.13 9.53
C THR A 204 -2.32 -27.95 8.58
N LYS A 205 -1.25 -27.31 8.08
CA LYS A 205 -1.37 -26.24 7.07
C LYS A 205 -1.94 -26.76 5.76
N ARG A 206 -1.50 -27.93 5.29
CA ARG A 206 -2.00 -28.58 4.08
C ARG A 206 -3.48 -28.90 4.20
N ASN A 207 -3.89 -29.54 5.29
CA ASN A 207 -5.28 -29.89 5.55
C ASN A 207 -6.18 -28.65 5.65
N LYS A 208 -5.70 -27.57 6.28
CA LYS A 208 -6.41 -26.29 6.30
C LYS A 208 -6.55 -25.68 4.91
N ALA A 209 -5.49 -25.69 4.10
CA ALA A 209 -5.54 -25.18 2.74
C ALA A 209 -6.48 -26.01 1.85
N GLU A 210 -6.48 -27.33 2.02
CA GLU A 210 -7.37 -28.24 1.31
C GLU A 210 -8.83 -28.02 1.68
N ALA A 211 -9.14 -27.88 2.98
CA ALA A 211 -10.49 -27.57 3.44
C ALA A 211 -11.01 -26.23 2.89
N VAL A 212 -10.15 -25.22 2.79
CA VAL A 212 -10.49 -23.92 2.17
C VAL A 212 -10.78 -24.08 0.67
N ARG A 213 -9.96 -24.88 -0.05
CA ARG A 213 -10.19 -25.17 -1.47
C ARG A 213 -11.52 -25.86 -1.69
N GLN A 214 -11.79 -26.93 -0.94
CA GLN A 214 -13.03 -27.69 -1.04
C GLN A 214 -14.26 -26.80 -0.81
N ARG A 215 -14.25 -25.98 0.25
CA ARG A 215 -15.34 -25.01 0.50
C ARG A 215 -15.50 -23.99 -0.62
N THR A 216 -14.40 -23.54 -1.22
CA THR A 216 -14.45 -22.60 -2.34
C THR A 216 -15.11 -23.27 -3.56
N GLU A 217 -14.74 -24.52 -3.85
CA GLU A 217 -15.32 -25.31 -4.94
C GLU A 217 -16.81 -25.57 -4.71
N ASP A 218 -17.20 -26.00 -3.51
CA ASP A 218 -18.60 -26.22 -3.12
C ASP A 218 -19.44 -24.94 -3.29
N LEU A 219 -18.92 -23.79 -2.81
CA LEU A 219 -19.57 -22.49 -2.94
C LEU A 219 -19.73 -22.06 -4.40
N VAL A 220 -18.67 -22.19 -5.21
CA VAL A 220 -18.72 -21.84 -6.64
C VAL A 220 -19.72 -22.72 -7.38
N GLN A 221 -19.72 -24.03 -7.11
CA GLN A 221 -20.68 -24.96 -7.70
C GLN A 221 -22.12 -24.59 -7.33
N ARG A 222 -22.37 -24.29 -6.05
CA ARG A 222 -23.71 -23.92 -5.56
C ARG A 222 -24.19 -22.59 -6.14
N LEU A 223 -23.35 -21.56 -6.19
CA LEU A 223 -23.68 -20.29 -6.82
C LEU A 223 -23.95 -20.45 -8.32
N SER A 224 -23.16 -21.28 -9.01
CA SER A 224 -23.37 -21.57 -10.43
C SER A 224 -24.72 -22.24 -10.69
N GLN A 225 -25.18 -23.14 -9.81
CA GLN A 225 -26.50 -23.78 -9.92
C GLN A 225 -27.65 -22.77 -9.81
N GLU A 226 -27.46 -21.67 -9.06
CA GLU A 226 -28.47 -20.61 -8.91
C GLU A 226 -28.32 -19.48 -9.95
N GLY A 227 -27.40 -19.60 -10.91
CA GLY A 227 -27.13 -18.52 -11.86
C GLY A 227 -26.58 -17.25 -11.19
N LEU A 228 -25.92 -17.42 -10.04
CA LEU A 228 -25.21 -16.36 -9.33
C LEU A 228 -23.73 -16.42 -9.74
N LEU A 229 -23.20 -15.32 -10.28
CA LEU A 229 -21.78 -15.23 -10.65
C LEU A 229 -20.95 -14.77 -9.44
N MET A 230 -19.80 -15.40 -9.24
CA MET A 230 -18.85 -15.05 -8.17
C MET A 230 -18.11 -13.71 -8.39
N GLN A 231 -18.51 -12.92 -9.38
CA GLN A 231 -17.83 -11.66 -9.76
C GLN A 231 -17.88 -10.61 -8.64
N HIS A 232 -18.83 -10.76 -7.71
CA HIS A 232 -18.90 -9.97 -6.49
C HIS A 232 -18.54 -10.89 -5.32
N SER A 233 -17.26 -10.93 -4.95
CA SER A 233 -16.86 -11.45 -3.65
C SER A 233 -17.60 -10.63 -2.60
N THR A 234 -18.59 -11.24 -1.99
CA THR A 234 -19.31 -10.67 -0.85
C THR A 234 -18.57 -11.09 0.42
N GLU A 235 -18.71 -10.29 1.47
CA GLU A 235 -18.22 -10.65 2.80
C GLU A 235 -18.76 -12.02 3.27
N ALA A 236 -19.97 -12.40 2.85
CA ALA A 236 -20.58 -13.69 3.15
C ALA A 236 -19.81 -14.87 2.55
N CYS A 237 -19.36 -14.77 1.29
CA CYS A 237 -18.53 -15.79 0.65
C CYS A 237 -17.22 -15.98 1.41
N ASP A 238 -16.56 -14.87 1.77
CA ASP A 238 -15.30 -14.92 2.51
C ASP A 238 -15.48 -15.50 3.93
N MET A 239 -16.61 -15.22 4.58
CA MET A 239 -16.95 -15.81 5.89
C MET A 239 -17.11 -17.33 5.80
N TYR A 240 -17.80 -17.84 4.77
CA TYR A 240 -17.95 -19.28 4.55
C TYR A 240 -16.61 -19.98 4.28
N ILE A 241 -15.83 -19.44 3.33
CA ILE A 241 -14.54 -19.99 2.91
C ILE A 241 -13.55 -20.06 4.09
N ASN A 242 -13.54 -19.04 4.95
CA ASN A 242 -12.65 -18.96 6.11
C ASN A 242 -13.19 -19.65 7.38
N ASN A 243 -14.24 -20.48 7.26
CA ASN A 243 -14.84 -21.20 8.38
C ASN A 243 -15.34 -20.30 9.52
N LYS A 244 -15.87 -19.14 9.16
CA LYS A 244 -16.64 -18.28 10.06
C LYS A 244 -18.15 -18.48 9.92
N MET A 245 -18.56 -19.27 8.94
CA MET A 245 -19.93 -19.67 8.68
C MET A 245 -19.89 -21.12 8.18
N ASP A 246 -20.64 -22.00 8.83
CA ASP A 246 -20.63 -23.45 8.54
C ASP A 246 -21.65 -23.84 7.47
N ASP A 247 -22.71 -23.05 7.32
CA ASP A 247 -23.81 -23.32 6.40
C ASP A 247 -23.61 -22.59 5.05
N ILE A 248 -23.51 -23.38 3.99
CA ILE A 248 -23.40 -22.88 2.61
C ILE A 248 -24.69 -22.18 2.17
N GLU A 249 -25.87 -22.65 2.61
CA GLU A 249 -27.15 -22.08 2.21
C GLU A 249 -27.35 -20.69 2.81
N ALA A 250 -26.86 -20.47 4.04
CA ALA A 250 -26.80 -19.13 4.64
C ALA A 250 -25.94 -18.18 3.79
N ALA A 251 -24.77 -18.64 3.33
CA ALA A 251 -23.88 -17.85 2.45
C ALA A 251 -24.57 -17.47 1.14
N VAL A 252 -25.16 -18.45 0.47
CA VAL A 252 -25.88 -18.28 -0.80
C VAL A 252 -27.09 -17.37 -0.63
N GLY A 253 -27.82 -17.51 0.48
CA GLY A 253 -28.95 -16.64 0.83
C GLY A 253 -28.55 -15.16 0.97
N MET A 254 -27.40 -14.88 1.59
CA MET A 254 -26.87 -13.51 1.67
C MET A 254 -26.48 -12.96 0.30
N VAL A 255 -25.87 -13.77 -0.57
CA VAL A 255 -25.55 -13.37 -1.96
C VAL A 255 -26.81 -13.09 -2.76
N ARG A 256 -27.86 -13.93 -2.62
CA ARG A 256 -29.14 -13.73 -3.27
C ARG A 256 -29.79 -12.42 -2.84
N ALA A 257 -29.86 -12.16 -1.53
CA ALA A 257 -30.40 -10.92 -0.99
C ALA A 257 -29.63 -9.68 -1.46
N ALA A 258 -28.30 -9.77 -1.54
CA ALA A 258 -27.46 -8.69 -2.07
C ALA A 258 -27.73 -8.43 -3.56
N LYS A 259 -27.83 -9.48 -4.38
CA LYS A 259 -28.16 -9.37 -5.81
C LYS A 259 -29.54 -8.77 -6.02
N GLU A 260 -30.56 -9.26 -5.31
CA GLU A 260 -31.92 -8.71 -5.37
C GLU A 260 -31.94 -7.23 -4.99
N LYS A 261 -31.20 -6.84 -3.95
CA LYS A 261 -31.07 -5.43 -3.55
C LYS A 261 -30.43 -4.60 -4.66
N GLU A 262 -29.34 -5.09 -5.28
CA GLU A 262 -28.68 -4.41 -6.38
C GLU A 262 -29.60 -4.26 -7.60
N ASP A 263 -30.32 -5.32 -7.99
CA ASP A 263 -31.26 -5.30 -9.11
C ASP A 263 -32.41 -4.32 -8.85
N ARG A 264 -32.95 -4.28 -7.62
CA ARG A 264 -33.96 -3.29 -7.20
C ARG A 264 -33.41 -1.86 -7.27
N GLU A 265 -32.21 -1.63 -6.75
CA GLU A 265 -31.56 -0.30 -6.84
C GLU A 265 -31.28 0.10 -8.28
N ARG A 266 -30.86 -0.83 -9.14
CA ARG A 266 -30.60 -0.60 -10.56
C ARG A 266 -31.88 -0.21 -11.30
N SER A 267 -32.98 -0.95 -11.07
CA SER A 267 -34.31 -0.60 -11.60
C SER A 267 -34.73 0.78 -11.14
N ALA A 268 -34.64 1.07 -9.83
CA ALA A 268 -35.03 2.37 -9.29
C ALA A 268 -34.17 3.53 -9.82
N ARG A 269 -32.87 3.30 -10.08
CA ARG A 269 -31.99 4.30 -10.74
C ARG A 269 -32.43 4.55 -12.18
N GLN A 270 -32.82 3.51 -12.91
CA GLN A 270 -33.31 3.62 -14.27
C GLN A 270 -34.63 4.38 -14.33
N ASP A 271 -35.59 4.05 -13.46
CA ASP A 271 -36.88 4.76 -13.36
C ASP A 271 -36.68 6.25 -13.06
N ARG A 272 -35.81 6.58 -12.10
CA ARG A 272 -35.46 7.98 -11.79
C ARG A 272 -34.79 8.67 -12.98
N LYS A 273 -33.91 7.98 -13.70
CA LYS A 273 -33.26 8.53 -14.90
C LYS A 273 -34.29 8.86 -15.98
N GLU A 274 -35.22 7.96 -16.27
CA GLU A 274 -36.27 8.16 -17.26
C GLU A 274 -37.20 9.32 -16.89
N MET A 275 -37.62 9.38 -15.62
CA MET A 275 -38.44 10.48 -15.11
C MET A 275 -37.72 11.84 -15.24
N LEU A 276 -36.43 11.89 -14.90
CA LEU A 276 -35.61 13.10 -15.04
C LEU A 276 -35.45 13.52 -16.50
N VAL A 277 -35.19 12.57 -17.41
CA VAL A 277 -35.09 12.84 -18.85
C VAL A 277 -36.38 13.44 -19.38
N GLN A 278 -37.54 12.87 -19.01
CA GLN A 278 -38.84 13.38 -19.41
C GLN A 278 -39.07 14.81 -18.92
N ARG A 279 -38.88 15.08 -17.61
CA ARG A 279 -39.08 16.42 -17.04
C ARG A 279 -38.10 17.47 -17.58
N LEU A 280 -36.87 17.08 -17.92
CA LEU A 280 -35.91 17.97 -18.58
C LEU A 280 -36.35 18.28 -20.01
N ALA A 281 -36.83 17.27 -20.77
CA ALA A 281 -37.29 17.43 -22.13
C ALA A 281 -38.50 18.38 -22.23
N GLU A 282 -39.44 18.33 -21.28
CA GLU A 282 -40.57 19.28 -21.15
C GLU A 282 -40.11 20.74 -21.04
N ARG A 283 -38.90 20.99 -20.54
CA ARG A 283 -38.29 22.33 -20.42
C ARG A 283 -37.28 22.63 -21.53
N GLY A 284 -37.19 21.79 -22.56
CA GLY A 284 -36.23 21.94 -23.66
C GLY A 284 -34.78 21.75 -23.24
N LEU A 285 -34.54 20.96 -22.18
CA LEU A 285 -33.21 20.61 -21.68
C LEU A 285 -32.90 19.14 -21.97
N ALA A 286 -31.61 18.84 -22.17
CA ALA A 286 -31.11 17.46 -22.26
C ALA A 286 -30.47 17.03 -20.94
N LEU A 287 -30.53 15.73 -20.64
CA LEU A 287 -29.77 15.15 -19.54
C LEU A 287 -28.26 15.30 -19.82
N ARG A 288 -27.51 15.70 -18.80
CA ARG A 288 -26.07 15.88 -18.86
C ARG A 288 -25.38 14.91 -17.91
N ASP A 289 -24.44 14.13 -18.43
CA ASP A 289 -23.69 13.14 -17.64
C ASP A 289 -22.68 13.78 -16.67
N ASP A 290 -22.24 15.02 -16.95
CA ASP A 290 -21.29 15.77 -16.12
C ASP A 290 -21.96 16.56 -14.97
N SER A 291 -23.28 16.48 -14.84
CA SER A 291 -24.02 17.20 -13.79
C SER A 291 -24.11 16.37 -12.52
N ALA A 292 -23.39 16.80 -11.47
CA ALA A 292 -23.49 16.22 -10.13
C ALA A 292 -24.93 16.21 -9.61
N VAL A 293 -25.72 17.25 -9.89
CA VAL A 293 -27.12 17.35 -9.44
C VAL A 293 -27.99 16.26 -10.08
N CYS A 294 -27.79 15.97 -11.38
CA CYS A 294 -28.49 14.89 -12.07
C CYS A 294 -28.06 13.52 -11.56
N SER A 295 -26.75 13.32 -11.37
CA SER A 295 -26.19 12.07 -10.83
C SER A 295 -26.69 11.79 -9.41
N ASP A 296 -26.76 12.80 -8.55
CA ASP A 296 -27.28 12.68 -7.19
C ASP A 296 -28.75 12.28 -7.17
N TYR A 297 -29.57 12.86 -8.06
CA TYR A 297 -30.96 12.46 -8.21
C TYR A 297 -31.10 10.99 -8.69
N ILE A 298 -30.37 10.62 -9.76
CA ILE A 298 -30.41 9.25 -10.30
C ILE A 298 -29.96 8.24 -9.23
N SER A 299 -28.92 8.55 -8.46
CA SER A 299 -28.44 7.70 -7.35
C SER A 299 -29.37 7.66 -6.14
N GLY A 300 -30.39 8.53 -6.05
CA GLY A 300 -31.33 8.60 -4.94
C GLY A 300 -30.83 9.41 -3.74
N LYS A 301 -29.75 10.20 -3.89
CA LYS A 301 -29.26 11.13 -2.86
C LYS A 301 -30.11 12.40 -2.79
N ARG A 302 -30.80 12.75 -3.88
CA ARG A 302 -31.78 13.84 -3.97
C ARG A 302 -33.11 13.24 -4.43
N ASN A 303 -34.21 13.67 -3.80
CA ASN A 303 -35.55 13.13 -4.08
C ASN A 303 -36.47 14.12 -4.80
N ASP A 304 -36.16 15.42 -4.77
CA ASP A 304 -36.99 16.44 -5.40
C ASP A 304 -36.58 16.66 -6.87
N ILE A 305 -37.42 16.16 -7.80
CA ILE A 305 -37.20 16.31 -9.24
C ILE A 305 -37.36 17.77 -9.71
N ASP A 306 -38.26 18.55 -9.10
CA ASP A 306 -38.54 19.91 -9.53
C ASP A 306 -37.40 20.86 -9.12
N GLU A 307 -36.78 20.62 -7.96
CA GLU A 307 -35.55 21.33 -7.55
C GLU A 307 -34.40 21.05 -8.54
N VAL A 308 -34.22 19.79 -8.93
CA VAL A 308 -33.19 19.37 -9.89
C VAL A 308 -33.41 20.05 -11.24
N VAL A 309 -34.62 19.99 -11.79
CA VAL A 309 -34.98 20.60 -13.07
C VAL A 309 -34.80 22.12 -13.02
N THR A 310 -35.24 22.77 -11.94
CA THR A 310 -35.07 24.22 -11.73
C THR A 310 -33.59 24.61 -11.70
N THR A 311 -32.77 23.83 -10.99
CA THR A 311 -31.33 24.03 -10.94
C THR A 311 -30.69 23.88 -12.33
N MET A 312 -31.11 22.87 -13.10
CA MET A 312 -30.64 22.68 -14.47
C MET A 312 -31.05 23.83 -15.40
N MET A 313 -32.26 24.36 -15.25
CA MET A 313 -32.73 25.55 -15.98
C MET A 313 -31.88 26.79 -15.65
N GLN A 314 -31.64 27.05 -14.35
CA GLN A 314 -30.78 28.14 -13.91
C GLN A 314 -29.38 28.02 -14.52
N MET A 315 -28.76 26.85 -14.40
CA MET A 315 -27.42 26.62 -14.93
C MET A 315 -27.38 26.78 -16.46
N ASN A 316 -28.37 26.26 -17.19
CA ASN A 316 -28.46 26.46 -18.64
C ASN A 316 -28.57 27.95 -19.01
N TYR A 317 -29.42 28.72 -18.31
CA TYR A 317 -29.51 30.16 -18.51
C TYR A 317 -28.18 30.87 -18.25
N PHE A 318 -27.51 30.58 -17.13
CA PHE A 318 -26.21 31.19 -16.81
C PHE A 318 -25.17 30.90 -17.89
N PHE A 319 -25.07 29.66 -18.37
CA PHE A 319 -24.07 29.28 -19.38
C PHE A 319 -24.37 29.81 -20.78
N THR A 320 -25.65 29.93 -21.17
CA THR A 320 -26.04 30.30 -22.55
C THR A 320 -26.36 31.78 -22.72
N ARG A 321 -26.91 32.45 -21.71
CA ARG A 321 -27.42 33.82 -21.81
C ARG A 321 -26.58 34.86 -21.07
N THR A 322 -25.61 34.46 -20.25
CA THR A 322 -24.83 35.38 -19.41
C THR A 322 -23.32 35.23 -19.61
N LYS A 323 -22.54 36.12 -18.99
CA LYS A 323 -21.07 36.04 -18.95
C LYS A 323 -20.55 35.10 -17.84
N TYR A 324 -21.42 34.32 -17.19
CA TYR A 324 -21.09 33.46 -16.05
C TYR A 324 -19.85 32.59 -16.28
N LYS A 325 -19.77 31.84 -17.39
CA LYS A 325 -18.63 30.97 -17.69
C LYS A 325 -17.29 31.72 -17.68
N ARG A 326 -17.27 32.92 -18.26
CA ARG A 326 -16.07 33.78 -18.29
C ARG A 326 -15.72 34.29 -16.89
N ILE A 327 -16.72 34.73 -16.13
CA ILE A 327 -16.52 35.24 -14.75
C ILE A 327 -16.03 34.11 -13.85
N MET A 328 -16.65 32.93 -13.92
CA MET A 328 -16.29 31.76 -13.12
C MET A 328 -14.86 31.31 -13.41
N ASN A 329 -14.47 31.19 -14.69
CA ASN A 329 -13.10 30.82 -15.07
C ASN A 329 -12.07 31.83 -14.54
N ARG A 330 -12.40 33.12 -14.57
CA ARG A 330 -11.54 34.17 -14.01
C ARG A 330 -11.38 34.00 -12.50
N LEU A 331 -12.48 33.86 -11.76
CA LEU A 331 -12.46 33.69 -10.30
C LEU A 331 -11.68 32.43 -9.88
N ILE A 332 -11.89 31.30 -10.57
CA ILE A 332 -11.12 30.07 -10.34
C ILE A 332 -9.63 30.31 -10.59
N THR A 333 -9.26 31.06 -11.64
CA THR A 333 -7.85 31.34 -11.97
C THR A 333 -7.21 32.25 -10.93
N GLU A 334 -7.91 33.30 -10.49
CA GLU A 334 -7.49 34.20 -9.41
C GLU A 334 -7.26 33.41 -8.11
N PHE A 335 -8.21 32.55 -7.73
CA PHE A 335 -8.09 31.72 -6.52
C PHE A 335 -6.93 30.72 -6.60
N LYS A 336 -6.71 30.08 -7.77
CA LYS A 336 -5.54 29.22 -8.00
C LYS A 336 -4.22 29.98 -7.90
N GLN A 337 -4.21 31.27 -8.27
CA GLN A 337 -3.02 32.10 -8.13
C GLN A 337 -2.78 32.44 -6.65
N GLU A 338 -3.83 32.81 -5.92
CA GLU A 338 -3.76 33.11 -4.49
C GLU A 338 -3.24 31.92 -3.65
N ILE A 339 -3.69 30.70 -3.94
CA ILE A 339 -3.15 29.49 -3.29
C ILE A 339 -1.65 29.34 -3.56
N ARG A 340 -1.22 29.55 -4.81
CA ARG A 340 0.20 29.45 -5.19
C ARG A 340 1.05 30.52 -4.51
N ASP A 341 0.54 31.74 -4.40
CA ASP A 341 1.24 32.86 -3.77
C ASP A 341 1.34 32.69 -2.25
N THR A 342 0.30 32.14 -1.61
CA THR A 342 0.21 31.99 -0.15
C THR A 342 0.92 30.74 0.36
N HIS A 343 0.76 29.60 -0.32
CA HIS A 343 1.21 28.30 0.17
C HIS A 343 2.38 27.71 -0.64
N GLY A 344 2.75 28.30 -1.78
CA GLY A 344 3.78 27.74 -2.65
C GLY A 344 3.35 26.40 -3.25
N TYR A 345 4.09 25.33 -2.94
CA TYR A 345 3.75 23.98 -3.37
C TYR A 345 2.84 23.30 -2.33
N MET A 346 1.62 22.97 -2.75
CA MET A 346 0.65 22.23 -1.95
C MET A 346 0.51 20.80 -2.49
N PRO A 347 0.50 19.76 -1.62
CA PRO A 347 0.15 18.40 -2.03
C PRO A 347 -1.19 18.36 -2.78
N TYR A 348 -1.31 17.49 -3.78
CA TYR A 348 -2.50 17.43 -4.64
C TYR A 348 -3.80 17.19 -3.85
N ASP A 349 -3.77 16.31 -2.85
CA ASP A 349 -4.94 15.95 -2.04
C ASP A 349 -5.46 17.15 -1.24
N GLU A 350 -4.57 17.90 -0.58
CA GLU A 350 -4.91 19.12 0.17
C GLU A 350 -5.45 20.23 -0.76
N TYR A 351 -4.83 20.40 -1.93
CA TYR A 351 -5.30 21.35 -2.94
C TYR A 351 -6.69 20.99 -3.48
N HIS A 352 -6.96 19.70 -3.70
CA HIS A 352 -8.24 19.22 -4.21
C HIS A 352 -9.37 19.46 -3.21
N GLU A 353 -9.15 19.14 -1.93
CA GLU A 353 -10.12 19.37 -0.85
C GLU A 353 -10.50 20.85 -0.73
N LEU A 354 -9.50 21.75 -0.71
CA LEU A 354 -9.75 23.20 -0.70
C LEU A 354 -10.53 23.69 -1.92
N MET A 355 -10.26 23.14 -3.11
CA MET A 355 -10.98 23.48 -4.32
C MET A 355 -12.44 23.01 -4.29
N GLU A 356 -12.71 21.80 -3.77
CA GLU A 356 -14.07 21.29 -3.63
C GLU A 356 -14.91 22.15 -2.68
N GLU A 357 -14.32 22.68 -1.60
CA GLU A 357 -14.99 23.58 -0.67
C GLU A 357 -15.27 24.97 -1.26
N GLU A 358 -14.33 25.54 -2.03
CA GLU A 358 -14.42 26.93 -2.48
C GLU A 358 -15.19 27.08 -3.80
N ILE A 359 -15.22 26.06 -4.68
CA ILE A 359 -15.96 26.10 -5.96
C ILE A 359 -17.44 26.52 -5.79
N PRO A 360 -18.21 25.99 -4.82
CA PRO A 360 -19.59 26.43 -4.59
C PRO A 360 -19.71 27.92 -4.27
N ARG A 361 -18.78 28.49 -3.49
CA ARG A 361 -18.76 29.90 -3.13
C ARG A 361 -18.42 30.79 -4.32
N LEU A 362 -17.41 30.39 -5.10
CA LEU A 362 -17.04 31.09 -6.34
C LEU A 362 -18.17 31.04 -7.38
N SER A 363 -18.87 29.91 -7.48
CA SER A 363 -20.04 29.72 -8.34
C SER A 363 -21.16 30.70 -7.97
N GLU A 364 -21.49 30.79 -6.69
CA GLU A 364 -22.50 31.72 -6.18
C GLU A 364 -22.11 33.19 -6.44
N ARG A 365 -20.86 33.55 -6.18
CA ARG A 365 -20.32 34.88 -6.49
C ARG A 365 -20.39 35.20 -7.98
N ALA A 366 -20.02 34.25 -8.84
CA ALA A 366 -20.07 34.41 -10.29
C ALA A 366 -21.50 34.60 -10.79
N LYS A 367 -22.49 33.89 -10.24
CA LYS A 367 -23.92 34.05 -10.58
C LYS A 367 -24.40 35.47 -10.30
N ARG A 368 -24.17 36.00 -9.09
CA ARG A 368 -24.53 37.38 -8.71
C ARG A 368 -23.88 38.42 -9.62
N MET A 369 -22.60 38.25 -9.93
CA MET A 369 -21.89 39.14 -10.86
C MET A 369 -22.44 39.08 -12.28
N ALA A 370 -22.95 37.92 -12.72
CA ALA A 370 -23.46 37.72 -14.07
C ALA A 370 -24.84 38.35 -14.30
N VAL A 371 -25.64 38.55 -13.26
CA VAL A 371 -26.99 39.16 -13.33
C VAL A 371 -27.02 40.63 -12.91
N LYS A 372 -25.96 41.14 -12.27
CA LYS A 372 -25.89 42.54 -11.83
C LYS A 372 -26.21 43.52 -12.96
N GLY A 373 -27.29 44.30 -12.79
CA GLY A 373 -27.73 45.33 -13.73
C GLY A 373 -28.56 44.83 -14.92
N ARG A 374 -29.00 43.56 -14.91
CA ARG A 374 -29.91 43.02 -15.91
C ARG A 374 -31.37 43.12 -15.46
N THR A 375 -32.25 43.46 -16.40
CA THR A 375 -33.71 43.50 -16.20
C THR A 375 -34.42 42.30 -16.81
N ASP A 376 -33.73 41.48 -17.60
CA ASP A 376 -34.23 40.30 -18.31
C ASP A 376 -33.98 38.98 -17.56
N VAL A 377 -33.93 39.03 -16.23
CA VAL A 377 -33.65 37.83 -15.42
C VAL A 377 -34.93 37.03 -15.20
N PRO A 378 -34.99 35.75 -15.62
CA PRO A 378 -36.16 34.92 -15.40
C PRO A 378 -36.50 34.77 -13.91
N GLU A 379 -37.78 34.60 -13.58
CA GLU A 379 -38.26 34.50 -12.20
C GLU A 379 -37.56 33.38 -11.40
N TYR A 380 -37.27 32.24 -12.04
CA TYR A 380 -36.53 31.14 -11.40
C TYR A 380 -35.06 31.46 -11.09
N CYS A 381 -34.51 32.56 -11.60
CA CYS A 381 -33.18 33.09 -11.29
C CYS A 381 -33.23 34.32 -10.36
N SER A 382 -34.41 34.79 -9.96
CA SER A 382 -34.60 36.05 -9.22
C SER A 382 -33.83 36.11 -7.89
N ARG A 383 -33.57 34.96 -7.26
CA ARG A 383 -32.80 34.86 -6.01
C ARG A 383 -31.35 35.37 -6.13
N PHE A 384 -30.83 35.57 -7.34
CA PHE A 384 -29.47 36.04 -7.59
C PHE A 384 -29.39 37.54 -7.94
N CYS A 385 -30.51 38.22 -8.15
CA CYS A 385 -30.59 39.63 -8.56
C CYS A 385 -30.25 40.61 -7.44
#